data_AF-A0A960PWV5-F1
#
_entry.id   AF-A0A960PWV5-F1
#
_cell.length_a   1.000
_cell.length_b   1.000
_cell.length_c   1.000
_cell.angle_alpha   90.00
_cell.angle_beta   90.00
_cell.angle_gamma   90.00
#
_symmetry.space_group_name_H-M   'P 1'
#
loop_
_entity.id
_entity.type
_entity.pdbx_description
1 polymer ?
#
loop_
_entity_poly.entity_id
_entity_poly.type
_entity_poly.pdbx_seq_one_letter_code
_entity_poly.pdbx_strand_id
1 'polypeptide(L)'
;MKSLLYVSVLLIFGACTHESGHARGELEVQEIEETATIPQIVLVDRIEEVQATLAYADGVDGSEDKVVSKCLSCQLHMNGDHHYAVHVEGYEVQLCSDSCQKAFSDDPAGITLAIASNAPVENEETVVQ
;
A
#
# COMPACT_ATOMS: atom_id res chain seq x y z
N MET A 1 -21.40 -46.54 23.50
CA MET A 1 -22.42 -47.42 22.89
C MET A 1 -23.75 -46.67 22.87
N LYS A 2 -24.40 -46.59 21.69
CA LYS A 2 -25.76 -46.07 21.43
C LYS A 2 -25.84 -44.52 21.47
N SER A 3 -26.31 -43.79 20.47
CA SER A 3 -27.33 -44.09 19.45
C SER A 3 -27.10 -43.31 18.16
N LEU A 4 -27.26 -44.01 17.03
CA LEU A 4 -27.70 -43.46 15.75
C LEU A 4 -29.19 -43.08 15.85
N LEU A 5 -29.59 -41.96 15.21
CA LEU A 5 -30.89 -41.68 14.55
C LEU A 5 -30.69 -40.31 13.85
N TYR A 6 -30.27 -40.20 12.58
CA TYR A 6 -31.02 -40.37 11.34
C TYR A 6 -32.45 -39.79 11.36
N VAL A 7 -32.62 -38.56 10.89
CA VAL A 7 -33.87 -38.08 10.29
C VAL A 7 -33.52 -37.26 9.05
N SER A 8 -33.63 -37.91 7.89
CA SER A 8 -33.76 -37.27 6.59
C SER A 8 -35.11 -36.55 6.53
N VAL A 9 -35.11 -35.24 6.24
CA VAL A 9 -36.30 -34.56 5.71
C VAL A 9 -35.99 -34.16 4.27
N LEU A 10 -36.63 -34.90 3.38
CA LEU A 10 -36.67 -34.71 1.94
C LEU A 10 -37.71 -33.63 1.59
N LEU A 11 -37.28 -32.66 0.78
CA LEU A 11 -38.00 -31.95 -0.29
C LEU A 11 -39.45 -31.47 -0.06
N ILE A 12 -39.66 -30.15 -0.08
CA ILE A 12 -40.80 -29.54 -0.79
C ILE A 12 -40.36 -28.31 -1.58
N PHE A 13 -40.40 -28.48 -2.91
CA PHE A 13 -40.68 -27.54 -3.99
C PHE A 13 -40.95 -26.06 -3.67
N GLY A 14 -40.14 -25.20 -4.30
CA GLY A 14 -40.46 -23.81 -4.59
C GLY A 14 -39.95 -23.43 -5.99
N ALA A 15 -40.60 -23.92 -7.03
CA ALA A 15 -40.39 -23.46 -8.40
C ALA A 15 -41.30 -22.26 -8.68
N CYS A 16 -40.73 -21.05 -8.72
CA CYS A 16 -41.30 -19.87 -9.41
C CYS A 16 -40.17 -18.97 -9.92
N THR A 17 -39.82 -19.17 -11.18
CA THR A 17 -39.50 -18.16 -12.22
C THR A 17 -39.13 -16.73 -11.77
N HIS A 18 -37.87 -16.33 -11.98
CA HIS A 18 -37.55 -15.09 -12.71
C HIS A 18 -36.12 -15.19 -13.29
N GLU A 19 -36.05 -15.05 -14.60
CA GLU A 19 -34.85 -14.95 -15.42
C GLU A 19 -34.29 -13.53 -15.28
N SER A 20 -33.01 -13.39 -14.95
CA SER A 20 -32.12 -12.29 -15.40
C SER A 20 -30.73 -12.53 -14.82
N GLY A 21 -29.75 -12.64 -15.70
CA GLY A 21 -28.41 -13.11 -15.38
C GLY A 21 -27.61 -12.25 -14.40
N HIS A 22 -26.81 -12.93 -13.59
CA HIS A 22 -25.47 -12.48 -13.24
C HIS A 22 -24.63 -13.70 -12.87
N ALA A 23 -23.80 -14.15 -13.82
CA ALA A 23 -22.69 -15.01 -13.50
C ALA A 23 -21.60 -14.16 -12.84
N ARG A 24 -21.27 -14.45 -11.58
CA ARG A 24 -19.90 -14.64 -11.08
C ARG A 24 -19.86 -14.61 -9.56
N GLY A 25 -19.35 -15.72 -9.01
CA GLY A 25 -18.34 -15.68 -7.95
C GLY A 25 -18.80 -15.14 -6.60
N GLU A 26 -19.27 -16.06 -5.78
CA GLU A 26 -18.99 -16.18 -4.35
C GLU A 26 -17.77 -15.36 -3.92
N LEU A 27 -18.01 -14.20 -3.28
CA LEU A 27 -17.00 -13.45 -2.56
C LEU A 27 -17.05 -13.96 -1.11
N GLU A 28 -16.31 -15.03 -0.84
CA GLU A 28 -15.96 -15.40 0.52
C GLU A 28 -15.13 -14.24 1.10
N VAL A 29 -15.78 -13.43 1.93
CA VAL A 29 -15.09 -12.47 2.79
C VAL A 29 -14.38 -13.29 3.86
N GLN A 30 -13.08 -13.56 3.64
CA GLN A 30 -12.20 -14.00 4.72
C GLN A 30 -12.00 -12.82 5.66
N GLU A 31 -12.54 -12.99 6.86
CA GLU A 31 -12.29 -12.18 8.03
C GLU A 31 -10.80 -12.28 8.37
N ILE A 32 -10.02 -11.26 8.01
CA ILE A 32 -8.61 -11.14 8.40
C ILE A 32 -8.54 -10.38 9.72
N GLU A 33 -8.10 -11.11 10.73
CA GLU A 33 -7.81 -10.62 12.08
C GLU A 33 -6.75 -9.52 12.08
N GLU A 34 -6.97 -8.61 13.01
CA GLU A 34 -6.19 -7.46 13.44
C GLU A 34 -4.67 -7.70 13.52
N THR A 35 -3.93 -7.03 12.64
CA THR A 35 -2.58 -6.51 12.90
C THR A 35 -2.38 -5.35 11.95
N ALA A 36 -2.01 -4.18 12.49
CA ALA A 36 -1.78 -2.93 11.80
C ALA A 36 -0.89 -3.11 10.56
N THR A 37 -1.52 -3.45 9.44
CA THR A 37 -0.92 -3.63 8.14
C THR A 37 -1.49 -2.50 7.32
N ILE A 38 -0.67 -1.46 7.12
CA ILE A 38 -0.87 -0.42 6.10
C ILE A 38 -1.41 -1.11 4.83
N PRO A 39 -2.41 -0.57 4.11
CA PRO A 39 -3.04 -1.26 2.98
C PRO A 39 -2.01 -1.59 1.88
N GLN A 40 -1.41 -2.78 1.98
CA GLN A 40 -0.38 -3.32 1.08
C GLN A 40 -0.88 -3.49 -0.36
N ILE A 41 -2.19 -3.34 -0.60
CA ILE A 41 -2.86 -3.66 -1.86
C ILE A 41 -2.53 -2.63 -2.95
N VAL A 42 -2.11 -1.41 -2.60
CA VAL A 42 -1.75 -0.36 -3.58
C VAL A 42 -0.26 -0.39 -3.94
N LEU A 43 0.59 -0.98 -3.10
CA LEU A 43 2.04 -0.94 -3.28
C LEU A 43 2.55 -1.95 -4.32
N VAL A 44 1.94 -3.14 -4.39
CA VAL A 44 2.46 -4.29 -5.17
C VAL A 44 2.70 -4.03 -6.65
N ASP A 45 1.93 -3.15 -7.30
CA ASP A 45 2.08 -2.87 -8.74
C ASP A 45 3.15 -1.81 -9.04
N ARG A 46 3.63 -1.08 -8.03
CA ARG A 46 4.50 0.11 -8.17
C ARG A 46 5.72 0.08 -7.26
N ILE A 47 6.03 -1.08 -6.66
CA ILE A 47 7.13 -1.25 -5.69
C ILE A 47 8.45 -0.71 -6.25
N GLU A 48 8.78 -1.05 -7.50
CA GLU A 48 10.05 -0.64 -8.11
C GLU A 48 10.16 0.89 -8.26
N GLU A 49 9.06 1.57 -8.62
CA GLU A 49 9.02 3.04 -8.71
C GLU A 49 9.14 3.71 -7.33
N VAL A 50 8.48 3.13 -6.32
CA VAL A 50 8.56 3.60 -4.93
C VAL A 50 10.00 3.47 -4.44
N GLN A 51 10.63 2.30 -4.63
CA GLN A 51 12.02 2.07 -4.25
C GLN A 51 13.00 2.98 -4.99
N ALA A 52 12.82 3.20 -6.28
CA ALA A 52 13.65 4.13 -7.06
C ALA A 52 13.53 5.57 -6.54
N THR A 53 12.32 5.98 -6.17
CA THR A 53 12.10 7.32 -5.62
C THR A 53 12.70 7.48 -4.23
N LEU A 54 12.59 6.46 -3.36
CA LEU A 54 13.20 6.47 -2.03
C LEU A 54 14.74 6.45 -2.12
N ALA A 55 15.30 5.69 -3.05
CA ALA A 55 16.74 5.68 -3.32
C ALA A 55 17.24 7.07 -3.76
N TYR A 56 16.49 7.73 -4.64
CA TYR A 56 16.80 9.10 -5.06
C TYR A 56 16.74 10.07 -3.87
N ALA A 57 15.69 10.00 -3.04
CA ALA A 57 15.53 10.86 -1.87
C ALA A 57 16.65 10.67 -0.84
N ASP A 58 17.05 9.42 -0.58
CA ASP A 58 18.20 9.06 0.27
C ASP A 58 19.52 9.62 -0.27
N GLY A 59 19.73 9.53 -1.60
CA GLY A 59 20.89 10.13 -2.26
C GLY A 59 20.93 11.67 -2.17
N VAL A 60 19.77 12.33 -2.25
CA VAL A 60 19.67 13.80 -2.09
C VAL A 60 20.04 14.25 -0.68
N ASP A 61 19.80 13.40 0.31
CA ASP A 61 20.18 13.65 1.71
C ASP A 61 21.67 13.43 1.98
N GLY A 62 22.38 12.84 1.01
CA GLY A 62 23.84 12.72 1.00
C GLY A 62 24.38 11.63 1.93
N SER A 63 23.53 10.71 2.38
CA SER A 63 23.90 9.63 3.31
C SER A 63 23.89 8.24 2.65
N GLU A 64 23.03 7.99 1.65
CA GLU A 64 22.88 6.69 0.97
C GLU A 64 22.81 5.51 1.96
N ASP A 65 22.11 5.71 3.07
CA ASP A 65 22.04 4.78 4.21
C ASP A 65 20.65 4.15 4.38
N LYS A 66 19.77 4.36 3.38
CA LYS A 66 18.35 4.02 3.40
C LYS A 66 17.56 4.79 4.45
N VAL A 67 18.04 5.96 4.85
CA VAL A 67 17.33 6.88 5.74
C VAL A 67 17.00 8.15 4.96
N VAL A 68 15.72 8.31 4.63
CA VAL A 68 15.23 9.55 4.05
C VAL A 68 14.95 10.53 5.19
N SER A 69 15.87 11.45 5.42
CA SER A 69 15.84 12.45 6.49
C SER A 69 14.97 13.67 6.15
N LYS A 70 14.60 13.87 4.87
CA LYS A 70 13.68 14.95 4.47
C LYS A 70 12.24 14.46 4.46
N CYS A 71 11.37 15.26 5.06
CA CYS A 71 9.96 14.94 5.15
C CYS A 71 9.30 14.96 3.76
N LEU A 72 8.94 13.76 3.28
CA LEU A 72 8.29 13.56 1.98
C LEU A 72 6.81 13.98 1.96
N SER A 73 6.15 13.97 3.12
CA SER A 73 4.71 14.24 3.24
C SER A 73 4.33 15.71 3.02
N CYS A 74 5.17 16.64 3.49
CA CYS A 74 4.79 18.06 3.57
C CYS A 74 5.11 18.89 2.32
N GLN A 75 5.89 18.36 1.36
CA GLN A 75 6.42 19.07 0.17
C GLN A 75 7.33 20.28 0.47
N LEU A 76 7.48 20.65 1.75
CA LEU A 76 8.41 21.70 2.19
C LEU A 76 9.84 21.17 2.36
N HIS A 77 10.05 19.85 2.25
CA HIS A 77 11.34 19.18 2.41
C HIS A 77 12.07 19.60 3.71
N MET A 78 11.31 19.77 4.79
CA MET A 78 11.86 20.05 6.12
C MET A 78 12.59 18.80 6.63
N ASN A 79 13.53 18.99 7.56
CA ASN A 79 14.14 17.87 8.26
C ASN A 79 13.06 17.09 9.03
N GLY A 80 13.07 15.78 8.86
CA GLY A 80 12.30 14.83 9.62
C GLY A 80 12.91 14.60 11.01
N ASP A 81 12.14 13.91 11.84
CA ASP A 81 12.57 13.43 13.15
C ASP A 81 12.35 11.92 13.22
N HIS A 82 13.36 11.19 13.72
CA HIS A 82 13.28 9.74 13.97
C HIS A 82 12.06 9.34 14.83
N HIS A 83 11.53 10.24 15.67
CA HIS A 83 10.33 10.00 16.46
C HIS A 83 9.07 9.77 15.59
N TYR A 84 9.06 10.31 14.37
CA TYR A 84 7.96 10.19 13.42
C TYR A 84 8.33 9.30 12.22
N ALA A 85 9.32 8.42 12.37
CA ALA A 85 9.77 7.54 11.30
C ALA A 85 8.72 6.51 10.89
N VAL A 86 8.69 6.19 9.59
CA VAL A 86 7.87 5.11 9.00
C VAL A 86 8.77 4.25 8.11
N HIS A 87 8.53 2.94 8.09
CA HIS A 87 9.28 2.02 7.24
C HIS A 87 8.48 1.67 5.98
N VAL A 88 9.08 1.87 4.81
CA VAL A 88 8.47 1.56 3.50
C VAL A 88 9.52 0.94 2.61
N GLU A 89 9.25 -0.24 2.06
CA GLU A 89 10.13 -0.92 1.09
C GLU A 89 11.61 -1.04 1.53
N GLY A 90 11.83 -1.20 2.83
CA GLY A 90 13.17 -1.33 3.41
C GLY A 90 13.93 -0.01 3.63
N TYR A 91 13.26 1.13 3.46
CA TYR A 91 13.75 2.45 3.85
C TYR A 91 13.10 2.93 5.14
N GLU A 92 13.86 3.69 5.93
CA GLU A 92 13.32 4.52 7.01
C GLU A 92 13.04 5.92 6.47
N VAL A 93 11.79 6.38 6.55
CA VAL A 93 11.39 7.72 6.14
C VAL A 93 11.08 8.54 7.38
N GLN A 94 11.89 9.57 7.65
CA GLN A 94 11.73 10.46 8.79
C GLN A 94 10.83 11.65 8.44
N LEU A 95 9.78 11.85 9.24
CA LEU A 95 8.76 12.87 8.98
C LEU A 95 8.83 13.98 10.02
N CYS A 96 8.41 15.19 9.66
CA CYS A 96 8.64 16.37 10.49
C CYS A 96 7.64 16.53 11.65
N SER A 97 6.53 15.79 11.63
CA SER A 97 5.46 15.87 12.63
C SER A 97 4.59 14.61 12.64
N ASP A 98 3.85 14.41 13.73
CA ASP A 98 2.81 13.36 13.85
C ASP A 98 1.76 13.44 12.73
N SER A 99 1.37 14.66 12.33
CA SER A 99 0.40 14.84 11.24
C SER A 99 0.94 14.38 9.89
N CYS A 100 2.24 14.63 9.62
CA CYS A 100 2.90 14.13 8.42
C CYS A 100 3.08 12.62 8.47
N GLN A 101 3.39 12.07 9.65
CA GLN A 101 3.46 10.62 9.85
C GLN A 101 2.15 9.92 9.49
N LYS A 102 1.03 10.40 10.07
CA LYS A 102 -0.30 9.85 9.81
C LYS A 102 -0.66 9.93 8.33
N ALA A 103 -0.53 11.11 7.73
CA ALA A 103 -0.80 11.29 6.32
C ALA A 103 0.05 10.37 5.42
N PHE A 104 1.33 10.20 5.75
CA PHE A 104 2.22 9.30 5.02
C PHE A 104 1.86 7.83 5.22
N SER A 105 1.49 7.41 6.43
CA SER A 105 1.06 6.04 6.70
C SER A 105 -0.26 5.67 6.03
N ASP A 106 -1.13 6.65 5.76
CA ASP A 106 -2.40 6.41 5.06
C ASP A 106 -2.20 6.06 3.58
N ASP A 107 -1.22 6.69 2.91
CA ASP A 107 -0.88 6.43 1.49
C ASP A 107 0.62 6.64 1.20
N PRO A 108 1.49 5.71 1.65
CA PRO A 108 2.94 5.88 1.51
C PRO A 108 3.37 5.84 0.06
N ALA A 109 2.75 4.98 -0.76
CA ALA A 109 3.08 4.84 -2.17
C ALA A 109 2.69 6.10 -2.95
N GLY A 110 1.45 6.58 -2.78
CA GLY A 110 0.98 7.76 -3.49
C GLY A 110 1.77 9.01 -3.13
N ILE A 111 2.11 9.21 -1.85
CA ILE A 111 2.92 10.35 -1.42
C ILE A 111 4.35 10.24 -1.94
N THR A 112 4.96 9.05 -1.88
CA THR A 112 6.31 8.82 -2.41
C THR A 112 6.34 9.04 -3.93
N LEU A 113 5.33 8.63 -4.68
CA LEU A 113 5.33 8.81 -6.13
C LEU A 113 4.97 10.26 -6.53
N ALA A 114 4.22 10.97 -5.69
CA ALA A 114 3.91 12.38 -5.92
C ALA A 114 5.15 13.28 -5.85
N ILE A 115 6.12 12.99 -4.98
CA ILE A 115 7.38 13.76 -4.94
C ILE A 115 8.24 13.53 -6.19
N ALA A 116 8.25 12.32 -6.76
CA ALA A 116 8.98 12.00 -7.99
C ALA A 116 8.48 12.82 -9.18
N SER A 117 7.16 13.10 -9.24
CA SER A 117 6.58 13.95 -10.29
C SER A 117 7.06 15.41 -10.25
N ASN A 118 7.69 15.84 -9.16
CA ASN A 118 8.32 17.16 -9.01
C ASN A 118 9.85 17.10 -9.08
N ALA A 119 10.46 15.91 -9.13
CA ALA A 119 11.88 15.77 -9.38
C ALA A 119 12.19 16.15 -10.84
N PRO A 120 13.33 16.79 -11.13
CA PRO A 120 13.75 16.98 -12.50
C PRO A 120 13.90 15.58 -13.12
N VAL A 121 13.00 15.25 -14.04
CA VAL A 121 13.13 14.07 -14.88
C VAL A 121 14.47 14.24 -15.59
N GLU A 122 15.47 13.44 -15.21
CA GLU A 122 16.72 13.38 -15.95
C GLU A 122 16.35 12.78 -17.30
N ASN A 123 16.08 13.68 -18.23
CA ASN A 123 15.86 13.41 -19.62
C ASN A 123 17.09 12.67 -20.15
N GLU A 124 16.89 11.35 -20.29
CA GLU A 124 17.31 10.53 -21.42
C GLU A 124 18.51 11.09 -22.17
N GLU A 125 19.66 10.50 -21.87
CA GLU A 125 20.83 10.38 -22.72
C GLU A 125 20.59 10.94 -24.14
N THR A 126 20.97 12.20 -24.38
CA THR A 126 21.05 12.71 -25.75
C THR A 126 22.26 12.05 -26.40
N VAL A 127 22.04 10.85 -26.92
CA VAL A 127 22.99 10.13 -27.77
C VAL A 127 23.26 11.00 -28.99
N VAL A 128 24.49 11.48 -29.06
CA VAL A 128 25.08 12.10 -30.24
C VAL A 128 25.02 11.10 -31.39
N GLN A 129 24.36 11.49 -32.49
CA GLN A 129 24.70 11.02 -33.84
C GLN A 129 24.78 12.20 -34.79
#